data_AF-J4W962-F1
#
_entry.id   AF-J4W962-F1
#
_cell.length_a   1.000
_cell.length_b   1.000
_cell.length_c   1.000
_cell.angle_alpha   90.00
_cell.angle_beta   90.00
_cell.angle_gamma   90.00
#
_symmetry.space_group_name_H-M   'P 1'
#
loop_
_entity.id
_entity.type
_entity.pdbx_description
1 polymer ?
#
loop_
_entity_poly.entity_id
_entity_poly.type
_entity_poly.pdbx_seq_one_letter_code
_entity_poly.pdbx_strand_id
1 'polypeptide(L)'
;MGIGPSTKETSLHHFRDPLVEIVGADSGIDLMGVLLFGTSDDNKEKLRNSKRAAVMAQGMRADGVIVTSDGWGNSDVDYTNCVEELGEMGIPMSGLNFSGTVATFVVENEYLQNNIVDINKNPEGIESNIVGENNMTADDVKKALMILKIRMKEKELKNR
;
A
#
# COMPACT_ATOMS: atom_id res chain seq x y z
N MET A 1 -9.99 14.13 8.51
CA MET A 1 -9.04 13.07 8.12
C MET A 1 -8.59 13.35 6.70
N GLY A 2 -7.28 13.36 6.46
CA GLY A 2 -6.68 13.82 5.22
C GLY A 2 -5.16 13.67 5.28
N ILE A 3 -4.46 14.20 4.29
CA ILE A 3 -2.99 14.11 4.22
C ILE A 3 -2.39 15.07 5.27
N GLY A 4 -1.70 14.52 6.27
CA GLY A 4 -1.04 15.28 7.33
C GLY A 4 0.46 15.43 7.06
N PRO A 5 1.15 16.42 7.68
CA PRO A 5 2.59 16.58 7.50
C PRO A 5 3.39 15.32 7.86
N SER A 6 2.96 14.55 8.87
CA SER A 6 3.72 13.39 9.34
C SER A 6 3.70 12.20 8.39
N THR A 7 2.65 12.05 7.59
CA THR A 7 2.55 11.00 6.55
C THR A 7 3.03 11.49 5.19
N LYS A 8 3.47 12.75 5.09
CA LYS A 8 3.82 13.35 3.81
C LYS A 8 5.18 12.87 3.32
N GLU A 9 5.15 12.22 2.17
CA GLU A 9 6.36 11.97 1.39
C GLU A 9 6.95 13.30 0.90
N THR A 10 8.21 13.53 1.26
CA THR A 10 8.94 14.75 0.85
C THR A 10 9.62 14.54 -0.50
N SER A 11 10.08 15.62 -1.15
CA SER A 11 10.92 15.49 -2.35
C SER A 11 12.12 14.58 -2.11
N LEU A 12 12.69 14.60 -0.90
CA LEU A 12 13.76 13.68 -0.52
C LEU A 12 13.31 12.22 -0.57
N HIS A 13 12.11 11.91 -0.11
CA HIS A 13 11.54 10.56 -0.17
C HIS A 13 11.33 10.12 -1.63
N HIS A 14 10.85 11.00 -2.51
CA HIS A 14 10.72 10.68 -3.94
C HIS A 14 12.05 10.40 -4.64
N PHE A 15 13.15 11.06 -4.24
CA PHE A 15 14.49 10.78 -4.77
C PHE A 15 15.20 9.60 -4.09
N ARG A 16 14.72 9.18 -2.92
CA ARG A 16 15.29 8.10 -2.09
C ARG A 16 14.17 7.20 -1.59
N ASP A 17 13.39 6.69 -2.53
CA ASP A 17 12.23 5.87 -2.23
C ASP A 17 12.70 4.47 -1.82
N PRO A 18 12.58 4.09 -0.54
CA PRO A 18 13.03 2.79 -0.09
C PRO A 18 12.24 1.65 -0.76
N LEU A 19 10.99 1.89 -1.19
CA LEU A 19 10.17 0.89 -1.83
C LEU A 19 10.79 0.47 -3.16
N VAL A 20 11.04 1.43 -4.05
CA VAL A 20 11.61 1.16 -5.37
C VAL A 20 13.04 0.63 -5.25
N GLU A 21 13.85 1.18 -4.35
CA GLU A 21 15.24 0.75 -4.16
C GLU A 21 15.33 -0.70 -3.67
N ILE A 22 14.56 -1.06 -2.64
CA ILE A 22 14.63 -2.39 -2.02
C ILE A 22 13.97 -3.45 -2.90
N VAL A 23 12.80 -3.15 -3.46
CA VAL A 23 12.10 -4.11 -4.34
C VAL A 23 12.89 -4.32 -5.63
N GLY A 24 13.44 -3.25 -6.22
CA GLY A 24 14.25 -3.33 -7.43
C GLY A 24 15.61 -4.02 -7.23
N ALA A 25 16.13 -4.05 -6.01
CA ALA A 25 17.39 -4.74 -5.68
C ALA A 25 17.18 -6.20 -5.19
N ASP A 26 15.95 -6.65 -4.99
CA ASP A 26 15.66 -7.98 -4.46
C ASP A 26 15.85 -9.07 -5.54
N SER A 27 16.75 -10.02 -5.30
CA SER A 27 17.06 -11.07 -6.29
C SER A 27 15.96 -12.09 -6.52
N GLY A 28 14.91 -12.09 -5.70
CA GLY A 28 13.78 -13.03 -5.76
C GLY A 28 12.52 -12.45 -6.38
N ILE A 29 12.54 -11.17 -6.80
CA ILE A 29 11.42 -10.48 -7.45
C ILE A 29 11.96 -9.70 -8.65
N ASP A 30 11.16 -9.65 -9.72
CA ASP A 30 11.42 -8.75 -10.85
C ASP A 30 10.47 -7.56 -10.78
N LEU A 31 11.01 -6.35 -10.62
CA LEU A 31 10.20 -5.13 -10.52
C LEU A 31 9.65 -4.77 -11.90
N MET A 32 8.41 -5.20 -12.17
CA MET A 32 7.73 -4.94 -13.44
C MET A 32 7.45 -3.46 -13.71
N GLY A 33 7.14 -2.67 -12.68
CA GLY A 33 6.88 -1.24 -12.83
C GLY A 33 6.20 -0.60 -11.62
N VAL A 34 5.99 0.72 -11.72
CA VAL A 34 5.30 1.55 -10.73
C VAL A 34 4.04 2.13 -11.37
N LEU A 35 2.90 1.97 -10.70
CA LEU A 35 1.62 2.51 -11.13
C LEU A 35 1.16 3.57 -10.13
N LEU A 36 0.93 4.78 -10.62
CA LEU A 36 0.44 5.91 -9.83
C LEU A 36 -1.00 6.21 -10.21
N PHE A 37 -1.88 6.31 -9.21
CA PHE A 37 -3.24 6.81 -9.39
C PHE A 37 -3.58 7.79 -8.26
N GLY A 38 -4.37 8.82 -8.59
CA GLY A 38 -4.74 9.85 -7.61
C GLY A 38 -5.96 9.46 -6.79
N THR A 39 -5.99 9.94 -5.54
CA THR A 39 -7.19 9.89 -4.70
C THR A 39 -8.17 10.99 -5.12
N SER A 40 -9.44 10.62 -5.30
CA SER A 40 -10.51 11.57 -5.63
C SER A 40 -11.23 12.00 -4.35
N ASP A 41 -11.81 13.19 -4.32
CA ASP A 41 -12.63 13.59 -3.16
C ASP A 41 -13.99 12.84 -3.16
N ASP A 42 -14.62 12.73 -4.33
CA ASP A 42 -15.88 12.01 -4.51
C ASP A 42 -15.71 10.48 -4.37
N ASN A 43 -16.62 9.85 -3.63
CA ASN A 43 -16.53 8.43 -3.34
C ASN A 43 -16.70 7.54 -4.57
N LYS A 44 -17.56 7.88 -5.53
CA LYS A 44 -17.72 7.07 -6.75
C LYS A 44 -16.44 7.10 -7.58
N GLU A 45 -15.78 8.25 -7.62
CA GLU A 45 -14.50 8.41 -8.31
C GLU A 45 -13.36 7.66 -7.62
N LYS A 46 -13.34 7.58 -6.28
CA LYS A 46 -12.42 6.71 -5.54
C LYS A 46 -12.53 5.26 -5.97
N LEU A 47 -13.72 4.68 -5.88
CA LEU A 47 -13.98 3.28 -6.26
C LEU A 47 -13.66 3.03 -7.74
N ARG A 48 -13.92 4.02 -8.61
CA ARG A 48 -13.60 3.93 -10.04
C ARG A 48 -12.09 3.91 -10.29
N ASN A 49 -11.33 4.76 -9.61
CA ASN A 49 -9.88 4.88 -9.79
C ASN A 49 -9.15 3.64 -9.25
N SER A 50 -9.48 3.20 -8.04
CA SER A 50 -8.91 2.01 -7.41
C SER A 50 -9.19 0.74 -8.22
N LYS A 51 -10.44 0.57 -8.70
CA LYS A 51 -10.79 -0.55 -9.59
C LYS A 51 -9.97 -0.55 -10.87
N ARG A 52 -9.77 0.63 -11.47
CA ARG A 52 -8.95 0.76 -12.69
C ARG A 52 -7.48 0.42 -12.43
N ALA A 53 -6.93 0.79 -11.28
CA ALA A 53 -5.58 0.40 -10.89
C ALA A 53 -5.44 -1.13 -10.78
N ALA A 54 -6.40 -1.81 -10.14
CA ALA A 54 -6.44 -3.28 -10.08
C ALA A 54 -6.57 -3.93 -11.47
N VAL A 55 -7.46 -3.41 -12.33
CA VAL A 55 -7.61 -3.88 -13.72
C VAL A 55 -6.31 -3.70 -14.52
N MET A 56 -5.57 -2.60 -14.33
CA MET A 56 -4.27 -2.41 -14.96
C MET A 56 -3.26 -3.44 -14.48
N ALA A 57 -3.17 -3.70 -13.17
CA ALA A 57 -2.30 -4.74 -12.61
C ALA A 57 -2.63 -6.12 -13.18
N GLN A 58 -3.92 -6.46 -13.31
CA GLN A 58 -4.37 -7.69 -13.95
C GLN A 58 -3.97 -7.74 -15.44
N GLY A 59 -4.18 -6.66 -16.19
CA GLY A 59 -3.84 -6.57 -17.61
C GLY A 59 -2.34 -6.67 -17.88
N MET A 60 -1.52 -6.14 -16.96
CA MET A 60 -0.07 -6.30 -16.97
C MET A 60 0.38 -7.72 -16.58
N ARG A 61 -0.54 -8.53 -16.05
CA ARG A 61 -0.29 -9.87 -15.49
C ARG A 61 0.70 -9.84 -14.33
N ALA A 62 0.50 -8.90 -13.41
CA ALA A 62 1.28 -8.83 -12.18
C ALA A 62 1.13 -10.13 -11.37
N ASP A 63 2.26 -10.75 -10.99
CA ASP A 63 2.27 -11.90 -10.09
C ASP A 63 1.95 -11.50 -8.64
N GLY A 64 2.18 -10.24 -8.30
CA GLY A 64 1.84 -9.63 -7.01
C GLY A 64 2.00 -8.11 -7.02
N VAL A 65 1.40 -7.44 -6.03
CA VAL A 65 1.38 -5.97 -5.92
C VAL A 65 1.68 -5.52 -4.49
N ILE A 66 2.47 -4.44 -4.35
CA ILE A 66 2.57 -3.68 -3.10
C ILE A 66 1.76 -2.39 -3.26
N VAL A 67 0.77 -2.16 -2.39
CA VAL A 67 -0.10 -0.97 -2.41
C VAL A 67 0.34 0.00 -1.31
N THR A 68 0.56 1.27 -1.66
CA THR A 68 0.93 2.32 -0.70
C THR A 68 -0.01 3.53 -0.82
N SER A 69 -0.12 4.31 0.26
CA SER A 69 -0.87 5.57 0.33
C SER A 69 -0.16 6.54 1.28
N ASP A 70 -0.19 7.84 0.94
CA ASP A 70 0.32 8.94 1.79
C ASP A 70 -0.77 9.61 2.65
N GLY A 71 -2.00 9.09 2.56
CA GLY A 71 -3.18 9.58 3.26
C GLY A 71 -3.69 8.63 4.34
N TRP A 72 -4.71 9.09 5.07
CA TRP A 72 -5.44 8.28 6.04
C TRP A 72 -6.90 8.72 6.17
N GLY A 73 -7.73 7.80 6.66
CA GLY A 73 -9.14 8.02 6.91
C GLY A 73 -9.96 8.04 5.61
N ASN A 74 -10.47 9.20 5.19
CA ASN A 74 -11.26 9.28 3.95
C ASN A 74 -10.42 8.86 2.73
N SER A 75 -9.13 9.24 2.70
CA SER A 75 -8.20 8.85 1.64
C SER A 75 -7.84 7.36 1.65
N ASP A 76 -8.24 6.60 2.67
CA ASP A 76 -8.04 5.16 2.65
C ASP A 76 -9.13 4.43 1.88
N VAL A 77 -10.24 5.07 1.54
CA VAL A 77 -11.36 4.37 0.88
C VAL A 77 -10.96 3.79 -0.48
N ASP A 78 -10.21 4.53 -1.28
CA ASP A 78 -9.62 4.03 -2.53
C ASP A 78 -8.46 3.06 -2.28
N TYR A 79 -7.67 3.25 -1.22
CA TYR A 79 -6.66 2.28 -0.82
C TYR A 79 -7.29 0.91 -0.51
N THR A 80 -8.26 0.87 0.39
CA THR A 80 -8.94 -0.34 0.86
C THR A 80 -9.70 -1.01 -0.29
N ASN A 81 -10.36 -0.22 -1.14
CA ASN A 81 -11.01 -0.76 -2.33
C ASN A 81 -10.00 -1.29 -3.35
N CYS A 82 -8.81 -0.68 -3.49
CA CYS A 82 -7.78 -1.21 -4.39
C CYS A 82 -7.29 -2.59 -3.89
N VAL A 83 -7.07 -2.70 -2.58
CA VAL A 83 -6.74 -3.98 -1.92
C VAL A 83 -7.83 -5.03 -2.16
N GLU A 84 -9.10 -4.66 -1.99
CA GLU A 84 -10.24 -5.55 -2.24
C GLU A 84 -10.31 -6.02 -3.68
N GLU A 85 -10.24 -5.11 -4.66
CA GLU A 85 -10.32 -5.45 -6.08
C GLU A 85 -9.14 -6.35 -6.52
N LEU A 86 -7.93 -6.11 -6.01
CA LEU A 86 -6.78 -6.99 -6.23
C LEU A 86 -7.03 -8.40 -5.65
N GLY A 87 -7.56 -8.46 -4.43
CA GLY A 87 -7.92 -9.70 -3.74
C GLY A 87 -8.95 -10.52 -4.50
N GLU A 88 -10.06 -9.89 -4.91
CA GLU A 88 -11.13 -10.50 -5.73
C GLU A 88 -10.62 -11.00 -7.09
N MET A 89 -9.63 -10.31 -7.67
CA MET A 89 -8.96 -10.74 -8.91
C MET A 89 -7.92 -11.86 -8.68
N GLY A 90 -7.72 -12.29 -7.43
CA GLY A 90 -6.76 -13.32 -7.05
C GLY A 90 -5.30 -12.88 -7.25
N ILE A 91 -5.01 -11.58 -7.18
CA ILE A 91 -3.65 -11.03 -7.28
C ILE A 91 -3.09 -10.90 -5.85
N PRO A 92 -2.04 -11.68 -5.50
CA PRO A 92 -1.37 -11.56 -4.21
C PRO A 92 -0.94 -10.12 -3.93
N MET A 93 -1.18 -9.65 -2.72
CA MET A 93 -0.82 -8.28 -2.37
C MET A 93 -0.28 -8.15 -0.96
N SER A 94 0.47 -7.08 -0.76
CA SER A 94 0.78 -6.51 0.56
C SER A 94 0.62 -5.00 0.48
N GLY A 95 0.64 -4.31 1.61
CA GLY A 95 0.60 -2.86 1.58
C GLY A 95 1.29 -2.16 2.73
N LEU A 96 1.50 -0.88 2.54
CA LEU A 96 2.04 0.05 3.52
C LEU A 96 1.03 1.18 3.67
N ASN A 97 0.56 1.43 4.90
CA ASN A 97 -0.33 2.54 5.18
C ASN A 97 -0.11 3.07 6.60
N PHE A 98 -0.42 4.34 6.83
CA PHE A 98 -0.47 4.89 8.18
C PHE A 98 -1.81 4.54 8.82
N SER A 99 -1.79 3.72 9.87
CA SER A 99 -3.02 3.36 10.61
C SER A 99 -2.98 3.82 12.07
N GLY A 100 -1.86 3.64 12.78
CA GLY A 100 -1.69 4.15 14.14
C GLY A 100 -2.87 3.82 15.09
N THR A 101 -3.16 4.74 16.01
CA THR A 101 -4.32 4.66 16.93
C THR A 101 -5.49 5.52 16.49
N VAL A 102 -5.22 6.59 15.73
CA VAL A 102 -6.22 7.58 15.29
C VAL A 102 -6.61 7.47 13.81
N ALA A 103 -5.95 6.60 13.06
CA ALA A 103 -6.09 6.45 11.61
C ALA A 103 -6.56 5.03 11.22
N THR A 104 -7.44 4.43 12.02
CA THR A 104 -8.10 3.17 11.65
C THR A 104 -8.85 3.33 10.33
N PHE A 105 -8.83 2.29 9.50
CA PHE A 105 -9.53 2.28 8.22
C PHE A 105 -11.01 2.60 8.39
N VAL A 106 -11.52 3.54 7.58
CA VAL A 106 -12.95 3.92 7.58
C VAL A 106 -13.81 2.81 6.97
N VAL A 107 -13.22 2.00 6.08
CA VAL A 107 -13.83 0.86 5.42
C VAL A 107 -12.85 -0.32 5.52
N GLU A 108 -13.36 -1.50 5.86
CA GLU A 108 -12.53 -2.70 6.00
C GLU A 108 -12.97 -3.80 5.03
N ASN A 109 -12.04 -4.68 4.68
CA ASN A 109 -12.29 -5.92 3.95
C ASN A 109 -11.32 -7.01 4.44
N GLU A 110 -11.59 -8.26 4.07
CA GLU A 110 -10.81 -9.42 4.54
C GLU A 110 -9.36 -9.43 4.04
N TYR A 111 -9.08 -8.76 2.92
CA TYR A 111 -7.75 -8.70 2.32
C TYR A 111 -6.81 -7.70 3.01
N LEU A 112 -7.32 -6.83 3.89
CA LEU A 112 -6.47 -5.95 4.70
C LEU A 112 -5.76 -6.72 5.83
N GLN A 113 -6.45 -7.70 6.43
CA GLN A 113 -5.96 -8.38 7.61
C GLN A 113 -4.68 -9.16 7.31
N ASN A 114 -3.63 -8.88 8.08
CA ASN A 114 -2.30 -9.50 7.96
C ASN A 114 -1.56 -9.23 6.64
N ASN A 115 -2.03 -8.28 5.83
CA ASN A 115 -1.37 -7.89 4.57
C ASN A 115 -0.80 -6.46 4.60
N ILE A 116 -1.30 -5.62 5.50
CA ILE A 116 -0.88 -4.22 5.61
C ILE A 116 0.14 -4.06 6.74
N VAL A 117 1.25 -3.38 6.43
CA VAL A 117 2.26 -2.93 7.38
C VAL A 117 1.93 -1.51 7.80
N ASP A 118 1.69 -1.31 9.10
CA ASP A 118 1.52 0.02 9.68
C ASP A 118 2.86 0.77 9.70
N ILE A 119 2.92 1.91 9.04
CA ILE A 119 4.12 2.75 8.95
C ILE A 119 4.23 3.76 10.12
N ASN A 120 3.27 3.81 11.03
CA ASN A 120 3.31 4.67 12.21
C ASN A 120 4.64 4.52 12.99
N LYS A 121 5.33 5.64 13.20
CA LYS A 121 6.54 5.76 14.03
C LYS A 121 6.30 6.52 15.31
N ASN A 122 5.18 7.25 15.39
CA ASN A 122 4.80 7.96 16.58
C ASN A 122 4.41 6.97 17.70
N PRO A 123 5.00 7.05 18.91
CA PRO A 123 4.68 6.16 20.02
C PRO A 123 3.22 6.21 20.50
N GLU A 124 2.54 7.34 20.28
CA GLU A 124 1.14 7.55 20.65
C GLU A 124 0.19 7.12 19.52
N GLY A 125 0.72 6.80 18.34
CA GLY A 125 -0.05 6.36 17.18
C GLY A 125 -0.77 7.49 16.43
N ILE A 126 -0.28 8.72 16.56
CA ILE A 126 -0.94 9.93 16.03
C ILE A 126 -0.25 10.49 14.78
N GLU A 127 -1.00 11.30 14.03
CA GLU A 127 -0.45 12.23 13.05
C GLU A 127 0.07 13.46 13.82
N SER A 128 1.39 13.58 13.94
CA SER A 128 2.05 14.53 14.85
C SER A 128 2.26 15.92 14.26
N ASN A 129 1.91 16.14 12.99
CA ASN A 129 2.28 17.32 12.22
C ASN A 129 3.79 17.56 12.07
N ILE A 130 4.63 16.59 12.48
CA ILE A 130 6.08 16.62 12.26
C ILE A 130 6.36 16.01 10.90
N VAL A 131 6.86 16.83 9.97
CA VAL A 131 7.04 16.44 8.56
C VAL A 131 7.82 15.12 8.44
N GLY A 132 7.16 14.13 7.82
CA GLY A 132 7.75 12.83 7.48
C GLY A 132 8.07 11.90 8.65
N GLU A 133 7.57 12.18 9.87
CA GLU A 133 7.78 11.29 11.02
C GLU A 133 7.24 9.88 10.76
N ASN A 134 6.08 9.77 10.12
CA ASN A 134 5.40 8.50 9.81
C ASN A 134 5.65 8.05 8.36
N ASN A 135 6.74 8.48 7.71
CA ASN A 135 7.11 7.95 6.40
C ASN A 135 7.58 6.50 6.49
N MET A 136 7.33 5.72 5.44
CA MET A 136 7.80 4.35 5.38
C MET A 136 9.34 4.28 5.44
N THR A 137 9.84 3.30 6.19
CA THR A 137 11.27 3.02 6.33
C THR A 137 11.67 1.78 5.53
N ALA A 138 12.96 1.59 5.36
CA ALA A 138 13.50 0.38 4.73
C ALA A 138 13.00 -0.91 5.40
N ASP A 139 12.82 -0.91 6.72
CA ASP A 139 12.35 -2.09 7.45
C ASP A 139 10.84 -2.34 7.26
N ASP A 140 10.04 -1.30 7.05
CA ASP A 140 8.63 -1.45 6.70
C ASP A 140 8.50 -2.07 5.30
N VAL A 141 9.29 -1.57 4.35
CA VAL A 141 9.31 -2.09 2.97
C VAL A 141 9.74 -3.57 2.95
N LYS A 142 10.78 -3.94 3.71
CA LYS A 142 11.20 -5.35 3.80
C LYS A 142 10.09 -6.25 4.36
N LYS A 143 9.34 -5.78 5.36
CA LYS A 143 8.18 -6.51 5.90
C LYS A 143 7.10 -6.67 4.85
N ALA A 144 6.74 -5.60 4.14
CA ALA A 144 5.73 -5.65 3.07
C ALA A 144 6.17 -6.62 1.95
N LEU A 145 7.42 -6.54 1.51
CA LEU A 145 8.00 -7.44 0.52
C LEU A 145 7.97 -8.91 0.98
N MET A 146 8.30 -9.19 2.25
CA MET A 146 8.21 -10.53 2.82
C MET A 146 6.76 -11.05 2.81
N ILE A 147 5.80 -10.22 3.21
CA ILE A 147 4.37 -10.56 3.18
C ILE A 147 3.94 -10.89 1.75
N LEU A 148 4.29 -10.04 0.78
CA LEU A 148 3.96 -10.27 -0.62
C LEU A 148 4.50 -11.63 -1.12
N LYS A 149 5.78 -11.92 -0.87
CA LYS A 149 6.41 -13.20 -1.23
C LYS A 149 5.69 -14.40 -0.63
N ILE A 150 5.25 -14.30 0.63
CA ILE A 150 4.45 -15.35 1.28
C ILE A 150 3.13 -15.54 0.54
N ARG A 151 2.39 -14.45 0.22
CA ARG A 151 1.12 -14.54 -0.51
C ARG A 151 1.26 -15.10 -1.92
N MET A 152 2.31 -14.71 -2.64
CA MET A 152 2.62 -15.27 -3.96
C MET A 152 2.83 -16.79 -3.87
N LYS A 153 3.63 -17.24 -2.90
CA LYS A 153 3.89 -18.66 -2.68
C LYS A 153 2.64 -19.45 -2.26
N GLU A 154 1.78 -18.86 -1.42
CA GLU A 154 0.49 -19.47 -1.05
C GLU A 154 -0.40 -19.68 -2.29
N LYS A 155 -0.46 -18.70 -3.20
CA LYS A 155 -1.18 -18.83 -4.47
C LYS A 155 -0.60 -19.93 -5.35
N GLU A 156 0.73 -19.99 -5.50
CA GLU A 156 1.38 -21.07 -6.24
C GLU A 156 1.05 -22.45 -5.69
N LEU A 157 1.04 -22.62 -4.37
CA LEU A 157 0.71 -23.88 -3.72
C LEU A 157 -0.75 -24.29 -3.90
N LYS A 158 -1.68 -23.32 -3.92
CA LYS A 158 -3.11 -23.58 -4.18
C LYS A 158 -3.39 -23.99 -5.63
N ASN A 159 -2.52 -23.59 -6.57
CA ASN A 159 -2.67 -23.87 -7.99
C ASN A 159 -2.00 -25.20 -8.43
N ARG A 160 -1.34 -25.90 -7.50
CA ARG A 160 -0.74 -27.24 -7.72
C ARG A 160 -1.73 -28.34 -7.36
#